data_AF-A0A3D3LTB1-F1
#
_entry.id   AF-A0A3D3LTB1-F1
#
_cell.length_a   1.000
_cell.length_b   1.000
_cell.length_c   1.000
_cell.angle_alpha   90.00
_cell.angle_beta   90.00
_cell.angle_gamma   90.00
#
_symmetry.space_group_name_H-M   'P 1'
#
loop_
_entity.id
_entity.type
_entity.pdbx_description
1 polymer ?
#
loop_
_entity_poly.entity_id
_entity_poly.type
_entity_poly.pdbx_seq_one_letter_code
_entity_poly.pdbx_strand_id
1 'polypeptide(L)'
;MKPEKKFNIYFKLYSFLICFYPKKFYNKFGSEMKLVFNDLLKQNSKENKSIFLFFIKTFIETSHEIIKSNLNTLFMNNKNLVKVFLVCLGLLSIPFIAMQVSTEVNWSPFDFIAAFILLFGAGLSYLFITKKLINKTYKIAAAITVFTALFLVWANLAVGIIGSEDNQINVLFFGVILIGFLGTVISKLKPLGMSNALIVTAIAQAVVPVIALIIKQPEITIGVFQVIIINMFFVTLWLTAAILFRRADSNKNLTLKTI
;
A
#
# COMPACT_ATOMS: atom_id res chain seq x y z
N MET A 1 -12.91 -14.48 -38.85
CA MET A 1 -11.47 -14.19 -38.66
C MET A 1 -10.66 -15.43 -39.01
N LYS A 2 -9.68 -15.36 -39.91
CA LYS A 2 -8.87 -16.53 -40.35
C LYS A 2 -8.18 -17.20 -39.15
N PRO A 3 -8.12 -18.55 -39.10
CA PRO A 3 -7.57 -19.30 -37.97
C PRO A 3 -6.13 -18.87 -37.62
N GLU A 4 -5.28 -18.66 -38.63
CA GLU A 4 -3.89 -18.19 -38.44
C GLU A 4 -3.76 -16.87 -37.66
N LYS A 5 -4.71 -15.94 -37.84
CA LYS A 5 -4.70 -14.66 -37.13
C LYS A 5 -4.98 -14.85 -35.64
N LYS A 6 -5.82 -15.82 -35.26
CA LYS A 6 -6.11 -16.15 -33.85
C LYS A 6 -4.90 -16.80 -33.17
N PHE A 7 -4.23 -17.72 -33.87
CA PHE A 7 -3.00 -18.36 -33.40
C PHE A 7 -1.91 -17.35 -33.04
N ASN A 8 -1.63 -16.41 -33.95
CA ASN A 8 -0.60 -15.40 -33.74
C ASN A 8 -0.92 -14.50 -32.52
N ILE A 9 -2.19 -14.17 -32.30
CA ILE A 9 -2.61 -13.37 -31.14
C ILE A 9 -2.37 -14.14 -29.84
N TYR A 10 -2.85 -15.39 -29.74
CA TYR A 10 -2.67 -16.18 -28.52
C TYR A 10 -1.20 -16.45 -28.22
N PHE A 11 -0.39 -16.72 -29.25
CA PHE A 11 1.05 -16.89 -29.11
C PHE A 11 1.74 -15.62 -28.60
N LYS A 12 1.40 -14.44 -29.12
CA LYS A 12 1.94 -13.16 -28.64
C LYS A 12 1.54 -12.88 -27.19
N LEU A 13 0.28 -13.10 -26.84
CA LEU A 13 -0.22 -12.89 -25.47
C LEU A 13 0.47 -13.82 -24.48
N TYR A 14 0.61 -15.10 -24.81
CA TYR A 14 1.33 -16.07 -23.99
C TYR A 14 2.82 -15.71 -23.87
N SER A 15 3.47 -15.37 -24.98
CA SER A 15 4.89 -14.97 -25.00
C SER A 15 5.15 -13.74 -24.15
N PHE A 16 4.21 -12.80 -24.12
CA PHE A 16 4.24 -11.63 -23.24
C PHE A 16 4.05 -12.04 -21.77
N LEU A 17 3.08 -12.92 -21.49
CA LEU A 17 2.78 -13.39 -20.14
C LEU A 17 3.98 -14.05 -19.46
N ILE A 18 4.68 -14.96 -20.15
CA ILE A 18 5.79 -15.69 -19.52
C ILE A 18 7.02 -14.82 -19.20
N CYS A 19 7.13 -13.62 -19.79
CA CYS A 19 8.17 -12.66 -19.40
C CYS A 19 8.05 -12.19 -17.94
N PHE A 20 6.88 -12.40 -17.31
CA PHE A 20 6.67 -12.07 -15.91
C PHE A 20 7.17 -13.15 -14.94
N TYR A 21 7.65 -14.31 -15.40
CA TYR A 21 8.34 -15.27 -14.51
C TYR A 21 9.62 -14.66 -13.91
N PRO A 22 10.08 -15.12 -12.73
CA PRO A 22 11.37 -14.72 -12.19
C PRO A 22 12.49 -14.93 -13.23
N LYS A 23 13.38 -13.93 -13.40
CA LYS A 23 14.41 -13.94 -14.45
C LYS A 23 15.22 -15.24 -14.51
N LYS A 24 15.54 -15.84 -13.35
CA LYS A 24 16.26 -17.13 -13.29
C LYS A 24 15.49 -18.27 -13.96
N PHE A 25 14.17 -18.32 -13.78
CA PHE A 25 13.30 -19.34 -14.37
C PHE A 25 13.05 -19.05 -15.85
N TYR A 26 12.71 -17.81 -16.20
CA TYR A 26 12.48 -17.43 -17.60
C TYR A 26 13.73 -17.63 -18.47
N ASN A 27 14.91 -17.27 -17.99
CA ASN A 27 16.15 -17.47 -18.74
C ASN A 27 16.47 -18.95 -18.97
N LYS A 28 16.00 -19.84 -18.08
CA LYS A 28 16.24 -21.28 -18.18
C LYS A 28 15.22 -22.01 -19.05
N PHE A 29 13.94 -21.65 -18.97
CA PHE A 29 12.85 -22.41 -19.59
C PHE A 29 11.99 -21.61 -20.59
N GLY A 30 12.21 -20.29 -20.71
CA GLY A 30 11.33 -19.37 -21.44
C GLY A 30 11.16 -19.72 -22.92
N SER A 31 12.25 -20.12 -23.59
CA SER A 31 12.23 -20.51 -25.00
C SER A 31 11.47 -21.81 -25.22
N GLU A 32 11.71 -22.82 -24.37
CA GLU A 32 11.04 -24.12 -24.43
C GLU A 32 9.53 -23.98 -24.18
N MET A 33 9.13 -23.17 -23.20
CA MET A 33 7.71 -22.92 -22.91
C MET A 33 6.95 -22.33 -24.11
N LYS A 34 7.57 -21.41 -24.87
CA LYS A 34 6.96 -20.85 -26.10
C LYS A 34 6.75 -21.92 -27.16
N LEU A 35 7.73 -22.80 -27.35
CA LEU A 35 7.66 -23.88 -28.32
C LEU A 35 6.55 -24.87 -27.96
N VAL A 36 6.55 -25.36 -26.72
CA VAL A 36 5.53 -26.27 -26.20
C VAL A 36 4.13 -25.66 -26.35
N PHE A 37 3.95 -24.38 -26.00
CA PHE A 37 2.66 -23.72 -26.15
C PHE A 37 2.21 -23.62 -27.61
N ASN A 38 3.09 -23.26 -28.54
CA ASN A 38 2.79 -23.23 -29.97
C ASN A 38 2.38 -24.62 -30.49
N ASP A 39 3.06 -25.66 -30.06
CA ASP A 39 2.79 -27.03 -30.50
C ASP A 39 1.47 -27.54 -29.94
N LEU A 40 1.16 -27.23 -28.68
CA LEU A 40 -0.15 -27.53 -28.06
C LEU A 40 -1.31 -26.78 -28.75
N LEU A 41 -1.12 -25.53 -29.17
CA LEU A 41 -2.13 -24.81 -29.95
C LEU A 41 -2.41 -25.52 -31.29
N LYS A 42 -1.35 -25.94 -31.99
CA LYS A 42 -1.48 -26.66 -33.28
C LYS A 42 -2.15 -28.02 -33.08
N GLN A 43 -1.79 -28.74 -32.04
CA GLN A 43 -2.39 -30.03 -31.70
C GLN A 43 -3.88 -29.90 -31.39
N ASN A 44 -4.27 -28.99 -30.50
CA ASN A 44 -5.67 -28.78 -30.15
C ASN A 44 -6.53 -28.37 -31.36
N SER A 45 -5.95 -27.63 -32.32
CA SER A 45 -6.64 -27.32 -33.58
C SER A 45 -6.83 -28.53 -34.47
N LYS A 46 -5.88 -29.46 -34.52
CA LYS A 46 -6.00 -30.70 -35.30
C LYS A 46 -7.03 -31.65 -34.69
N GLU A 47 -7.14 -31.67 -33.36
CA GLU A 47 -8.09 -32.48 -32.60
C GLU A 47 -9.50 -31.86 -32.54
N ASN A 48 -9.78 -30.80 -33.32
CA ASN A 48 -11.05 -30.07 -33.36
C ASN A 48 -11.51 -29.54 -31.98
N LYS A 49 -10.57 -29.36 -31.04
CA LYS A 49 -10.82 -28.80 -29.70
C LYS A 49 -10.89 -27.28 -29.77
N SER A 50 -11.62 -26.67 -28.82
CA SER A 50 -11.69 -25.21 -28.72
C SER A 50 -10.35 -24.62 -28.27
N ILE A 51 -9.59 -24.09 -29.24
CA ILE A 51 -8.31 -23.41 -29.04
C ILE A 51 -8.46 -22.21 -28.09
N PHE A 52 -9.63 -21.55 -28.11
CA PHE A 52 -9.92 -20.44 -27.20
C PHE A 52 -10.01 -20.90 -25.74
N LEU A 53 -10.76 -21.96 -25.45
CA LEU A 53 -10.86 -22.51 -24.08
C LEU A 53 -9.50 -23.02 -23.60
N PHE A 54 -8.75 -23.69 -24.47
CA PHE A 54 -7.39 -24.12 -24.18
C PHE A 54 -6.49 -22.92 -23.84
N PHE A 55 -6.54 -21.85 -24.65
CA PHE A 55 -5.76 -20.63 -24.38
C PHE A 55 -6.13 -20.00 -23.04
N ILE A 56 -7.42 -19.79 -22.76
CA ILE A 56 -7.87 -19.17 -21.51
C ILE A 56 -7.43 -20.01 -20.30
N LYS A 57 -7.63 -21.33 -20.34
CA LYS A 57 -7.18 -22.24 -19.28
C LYS A 57 -5.68 -22.12 -19.05
N THR A 58 -4.90 -22.25 -20.12
CA THR A 58 -3.43 -22.16 -20.05
C THR A 58 -2.96 -20.81 -19.54
N PHE A 59 -3.62 -19.72 -19.97
CA PHE A 59 -3.31 -18.36 -19.55
C PHE A 59 -3.56 -18.15 -18.06
N ILE A 60 -4.68 -18.65 -17.53
CA ILE A 60 -5.01 -18.59 -16.10
C ILE A 60 -4.01 -19.41 -15.28
N GLU A 61 -3.74 -20.66 -15.67
CA GLU A 61 -2.79 -21.54 -14.98
C GLU A 61 -1.37 -20.93 -14.96
N THR A 62 -0.92 -20.40 -16.11
CA THR A 62 0.38 -19.74 -16.22
C THR A 62 0.44 -18.48 -15.37
N SER A 63 -0.62 -17.67 -15.37
CA SER A 63 -0.70 -16.46 -14.53
C SER A 63 -0.63 -16.82 -13.04
N HIS A 64 -1.33 -17.86 -12.62
CA HIS A 64 -1.29 -18.36 -11.24
C HIS A 64 0.12 -18.78 -10.83
N GLU A 65 0.79 -19.58 -11.66
CA GLU A 65 2.17 -20.04 -11.38
C GLU A 65 3.19 -18.89 -11.39
N ILE A 66 3.03 -17.89 -12.27
CA ILE A 66 3.86 -16.68 -12.27
C ILE A 66 3.71 -15.92 -10.95
N ILE A 67 2.46 -15.68 -10.53
CA ILE A 67 2.16 -14.96 -9.29
C ILE A 67 2.77 -15.73 -8.11
N LYS A 68 2.50 -17.03 -8.00
CA LYS A 68 3.03 -17.90 -6.95
C LYS A 68 4.55 -17.91 -6.91
N SER A 69 5.21 -18.07 -8.05
CA SER A 69 6.67 -18.12 -8.17
C SER A 69 7.33 -16.78 -7.80
N ASN A 70 6.76 -15.66 -8.25
CA ASN A 70 7.22 -14.33 -7.88
C ASN A 70 7.02 -14.05 -6.40
N LEU A 71 5.85 -14.37 -5.84
CA LEU A 71 5.58 -14.21 -4.40
C LEU A 71 6.57 -15.04 -3.58
N ASN A 72 6.78 -16.30 -3.92
CA ASN A 72 7.76 -17.15 -3.22
C ASN A 72 9.17 -16.55 -3.29
N THR A 73 9.60 -16.07 -4.46
CA THR A 73 10.92 -15.43 -4.62
C THR A 73 11.03 -14.15 -3.78
N LEU A 74 9.96 -13.34 -3.73
CA LEU A 74 9.92 -12.11 -2.95
C LEU A 74 9.95 -12.38 -1.44
N PHE A 75 9.13 -13.30 -0.94
CA PHE A 75 9.03 -13.61 0.48
C PHE A 75 10.24 -14.39 1.00
N MET A 76 10.75 -15.39 0.27
CA MET A 76 11.93 -16.15 0.67
C MET A 76 13.18 -15.27 0.77
N ASN A 77 13.33 -14.30 -0.13
CA ASN A 77 14.51 -13.42 -0.13
C ASN A 77 14.37 -12.21 0.81
N ASN A 78 13.14 -11.77 1.14
CA ASN A 78 12.92 -10.57 1.96
C ASN A 78 12.32 -10.90 3.33
N LYS A 79 13.20 -11.24 4.28
CA LYS A 79 12.83 -11.49 5.69
C LYS A 79 11.97 -10.36 6.29
N ASN A 80 12.20 -9.11 5.90
CA ASN A 80 11.42 -7.97 6.38
C ASN A 80 9.98 -7.95 5.84
N LEU A 81 9.74 -8.38 4.59
CA LEU A 81 8.38 -8.51 4.05
C LEU A 81 7.61 -9.62 4.76
N VAL A 82 8.26 -10.76 5.01
CA VAL A 82 7.68 -11.85 5.80
C VAL A 82 7.29 -11.36 7.19
N LYS A 83 8.18 -10.62 7.86
CA LYS A 83 7.88 -10.03 9.19
C LYS A 83 6.66 -9.12 9.14
N VAL A 84 6.58 -8.20 8.18
CA VAL A 84 5.41 -7.32 8.02
C VAL A 84 4.13 -8.13 7.82
N PHE A 85 4.17 -9.13 6.92
CA PHE A 85 3.03 -10.00 6.67
C PHE A 85 2.56 -10.75 7.93
N LEU A 86 3.49 -11.33 8.69
CA LEU A 86 3.19 -12.03 9.94
C LEU A 86 2.62 -11.08 10.99
N VAL A 87 3.14 -9.85 11.10
CA VAL A 87 2.59 -8.83 12.00
C VAL A 87 1.15 -8.47 11.60
N CYS A 88 0.87 -8.29 10.30
CA CYS A 88 -0.49 -8.04 9.83
C CYS A 88 -1.44 -9.18 10.19
N LEU A 89 -1.03 -10.44 9.97
CA LEU A 89 -1.85 -11.60 10.35
C LEU A 89 -2.06 -11.69 11.87
N GLY A 90 -1.01 -11.45 12.66
CA GLY A 90 -1.12 -11.43 14.12
C GLY A 90 -2.08 -10.34 14.61
N LEU A 91 -2.01 -9.13 14.05
CA LEU A 91 -2.93 -8.05 14.41
C LEU A 91 -4.38 -8.39 14.02
N LEU A 92 -4.61 -8.93 12.82
CA LEU A 92 -5.95 -9.31 12.36
C LEU A 92 -6.52 -10.56 13.05
N SER A 93 -5.67 -11.39 13.66
CA SER A 93 -6.17 -12.47 14.52
C SER A 93 -6.91 -11.96 15.75
N ILE A 94 -6.65 -10.73 16.21
CA ILE A 94 -7.33 -10.13 17.37
C ILE A 94 -8.85 -9.98 17.12
N PRO A 95 -9.31 -9.21 16.10
CA PRO A 95 -10.74 -9.11 15.82
C PRO A 95 -11.34 -10.46 15.38
N PHE A 96 -10.59 -11.31 14.68
CA PHE A 96 -11.06 -12.63 14.29
C PHE A 96 -11.40 -13.51 15.50
N ILE A 97 -10.51 -13.55 16.51
CA ILE A 97 -10.73 -14.29 17.76
C ILE A 97 -11.83 -13.62 18.57
N ALA A 98 -11.87 -12.28 18.64
CA ALA A 98 -12.90 -11.54 19.37
C ALA A 98 -14.32 -11.86 18.87
N MET A 99 -14.49 -12.05 17.56
CA MET A 99 -15.75 -12.49 16.95
C MET A 99 -16.15 -13.93 17.30
N GLN A 100 -15.21 -14.79 17.72
CA GLN A 100 -15.54 -16.15 18.15
C GLN A 100 -16.07 -16.20 19.59
N VAL A 101 -15.77 -15.17 20.38
CA VAL A 101 -16.07 -15.14 21.82
C VAL A 101 -17.12 -14.09 22.20
N SER A 102 -17.40 -13.12 21.33
CA SER A 102 -18.34 -12.02 21.58
C SER A 102 -19.02 -11.55 20.29
N THR A 103 -20.19 -10.90 20.45
CA THR A 103 -20.90 -10.22 19.35
C THR A 103 -20.58 -8.72 19.25
N GLU A 104 -19.73 -8.19 20.13
CA GLU A 104 -19.35 -6.77 20.16
C GLU A 104 -18.50 -6.37 18.96
N VAL A 105 -17.66 -7.29 18.48
CA VAL A 105 -16.91 -7.14 17.23
C VAL A 105 -17.67 -7.92 16.16
N ASN A 106 -18.05 -7.24 15.08
CA ASN A 106 -18.76 -7.87 13.96
C ASN A 106 -18.18 -7.39 12.63
N TRP A 107 -17.00 -7.89 12.28
CA TRP A 107 -16.32 -7.52 11.03
C TRP A 107 -16.73 -8.44 9.89
N SER A 108 -17.08 -7.87 8.75
CA SER A 108 -17.27 -8.60 7.50
C SER A 108 -15.92 -9.05 6.92
N PRO A 109 -15.91 -10.03 5.99
CA PRO A 109 -14.70 -10.38 5.25
C PRO A 109 -14.06 -9.18 4.52
N PHE A 110 -14.87 -8.21 4.10
CA PHE A 110 -14.38 -6.99 3.46
C PHE A 110 -13.60 -6.10 4.44
N ASP A 111 -14.00 -6.04 5.71
CA ASP A 111 -13.29 -5.27 6.75
C ASP A 111 -11.91 -5.86 7.02
N PHE A 112 -11.81 -7.19 7.07
CA PHE A 112 -10.51 -7.87 7.18
C PHE A 112 -9.61 -7.58 5.99
N ILE A 113 -10.14 -7.58 4.77
CA ILE A 113 -9.38 -7.27 3.56
C ILE A 113 -8.93 -5.81 3.58
N ALA A 114 -9.82 -4.87 3.90
CA ALA A 114 -9.52 -3.45 3.99
C ALA A 114 -8.44 -3.18 5.05
N ALA A 115 -8.59 -3.74 6.25
CA ALA A 115 -7.62 -3.63 7.32
C ALA A 115 -6.28 -4.27 6.96
N PHE A 116 -6.27 -5.43 6.28
CA PHE A 116 -5.04 -6.06 5.78
C PHE A 116 -4.32 -5.16 4.78
N ILE A 117 -5.03 -4.63 3.77
CA ILE A 117 -4.46 -3.74 2.75
C ILE A 117 -3.86 -2.49 3.43
N LEU A 118 -4.57 -1.92 4.40
CA LEU A 118 -4.14 -0.73 5.10
C LEU A 118 -2.89 -0.99 5.96
N LEU A 119 -2.89 -2.05 6.78
CA LEU A 119 -1.74 -2.44 7.62
C LEU A 119 -0.53 -2.86 6.78
N PHE A 120 -0.74 -3.72 5.78
CA PHE A 120 0.32 -4.21 4.93
C PHE A 120 0.89 -3.08 4.07
N GLY A 121 0.03 -2.22 3.52
CA GLY A 121 0.42 -1.02 2.78
C GLY A 121 1.25 -0.04 3.62
N ALA A 122 0.89 0.16 4.89
CA ALA A 122 1.70 0.95 5.83
C ALA A 122 3.07 0.30 6.06
N GLY A 123 3.13 -1.00 6.31
CA GLY A 123 4.39 -1.74 6.47
C GLY A 123 5.28 -1.67 5.21
N LEU A 124 4.71 -1.83 4.02
CA LEU A 124 5.41 -1.65 2.75
C LEU A 124 5.93 -0.22 2.58
N SER A 125 5.13 0.79 2.91
CA SER A 125 5.51 2.19 2.84
C SER A 125 6.72 2.48 3.73
N TYR A 126 6.72 1.97 4.97
CA TYR A 126 7.85 2.09 5.87
C TYR A 126 9.12 1.43 5.32
N LEU A 127 9.02 0.19 4.83
CA LEU A 127 10.15 -0.51 4.23
C LEU A 127 10.68 0.21 2.98
N PHE A 128 9.79 0.80 2.18
CA PHE A 128 10.16 1.58 1.00
C PHE A 128 10.89 2.87 1.37
N ILE A 129 10.33 3.67 2.28
CA ILE A 129 10.90 4.95 2.73
C ILE A 129 12.28 4.72 3.36
N THR A 130 12.43 3.67 4.16
CA THR A 130 13.67 3.40 4.92
C THR A 130 14.69 2.56 4.18
N LYS A 131 14.40 2.11 2.95
CA LYS A 131 15.26 1.18 2.19
C LYS A 131 16.68 1.69 1.97
N LYS A 132 16.86 3.00 1.75
CA LYS A 132 18.15 3.59 1.33
C LYS A 132 18.91 4.31 2.46
N LEU A 133 18.27 4.57 3.60
CA LEU A 133 18.81 5.47 4.62
C LEU A 133 19.05 4.74 5.95
N ILE A 134 20.27 4.87 6.46
CA ILE A 134 20.75 4.12 7.64
C ILE A 134 20.50 4.89 8.94
N ASN A 135 20.27 6.20 8.88
CA ASN A 135 20.09 7.06 10.05
C ASN A 135 18.87 6.63 10.89
N LYS A 136 19.10 6.28 12.16
CA LYS A 136 18.05 5.92 13.12
C LYS A 136 17.00 7.02 13.26
N THR A 137 17.41 8.29 13.31
CA THR A 137 16.49 9.43 13.41
C THR A 137 15.55 9.50 12.21
N TYR A 138 16.06 9.24 11.00
CA TYR A 138 15.23 9.19 9.79
C TYR A 138 14.22 8.04 9.84
N LYS A 139 14.64 6.86 10.31
CA LYS A 139 13.76 5.70 10.46
C LYS A 139 12.66 5.95 11.49
N ILE A 140 12.97 6.58 12.62
CA ILE A 140 11.97 6.97 13.62
C ILE A 140 10.99 7.99 13.04
N ALA A 141 11.49 9.01 12.34
CA ALA A 141 10.63 9.99 11.66
C ALA A 141 9.67 9.32 10.67
N ALA A 142 10.19 8.42 9.82
CA ALA A 142 9.39 7.65 8.87
C ALA A 142 8.37 6.74 9.57
N ALA A 143 8.72 6.11 10.70
CA ALA A 143 7.80 5.30 11.49
C ALA A 143 6.64 6.15 12.02
N ILE A 144 6.93 7.32 12.60
CA ILE A 144 5.90 8.25 13.08
C ILE A 144 5.01 8.71 11.92
N THR A 145 5.58 9.10 10.77
CA THR A 145 4.81 9.49 9.59
C THR A 145 3.86 8.40 9.12
N VAL A 146 4.36 7.18 8.94
CA VAL A 146 3.55 6.03 8.48
C VAL A 146 2.48 5.67 9.51
N PHE A 147 2.84 5.66 10.80
CA PHE A 147 1.89 5.42 11.89
C PHE A 147 0.79 6.48 11.91
N THR A 148 1.14 7.75 11.77
CA THR A 148 0.19 8.86 11.77
C THR A 148 -0.77 8.76 10.59
N ALA A 149 -0.25 8.45 9.39
CA ALA A 149 -1.07 8.23 8.21
C ALA A 149 -2.03 7.04 8.38
N LEU A 150 -1.49 5.91 8.85
CA LEU A 150 -2.24 4.69 9.12
C LEU A 150 -3.38 4.96 10.12
N PHE A 151 -3.05 5.58 11.25
CA PHE A 151 -4.00 5.84 12.33
C PHE A 151 -5.04 6.87 11.93
N LEU A 152 -4.67 7.88 11.12
CA LEU A 152 -5.62 8.86 10.59
C LEU A 152 -6.65 8.19 9.68
N VAL A 153 -6.19 7.37 8.73
CA VAL A 153 -7.08 6.63 7.82
C VAL A 153 -7.94 5.65 8.62
N TRP A 154 -7.35 4.93 9.58
CA TRP A 154 -8.07 3.98 10.41
C TRP A 154 -9.18 4.64 11.22
N ALA A 155 -8.86 5.70 11.97
CA ALA A 155 -9.84 6.42 12.78
C ALA A 155 -10.97 7.00 11.92
N ASN A 156 -10.61 7.54 10.74
CA ASN A 156 -11.58 8.12 9.82
C ASN A 156 -12.53 7.07 9.21
N LEU A 157 -12.04 5.88 8.90
CA LEU A 157 -12.86 4.78 8.36
C LEU A 157 -13.68 4.07 9.45
N ALA A 158 -13.17 3.97 10.67
CA ALA A 158 -13.80 3.18 11.72
C ALA A 158 -14.87 3.94 12.50
N VAL A 159 -14.63 5.20 12.83
CA VAL A 159 -15.53 6.01 13.69
C VAL A 159 -15.97 7.29 12.99
N GLY A 160 -15.20 7.76 12.00
CA GLY A 160 -15.33 9.12 11.48
C GLY A 160 -14.79 10.12 12.50
N ILE A 161 -13.93 11.05 12.05
CA ILE A 161 -13.36 12.04 12.97
C ILE A 161 -14.38 13.14 13.25
N ILE A 162 -15.20 13.50 12.26
CA ILE A 162 -16.23 14.55 12.37
C ILE A 162 -17.62 13.91 12.25
N GLY A 163 -18.33 13.79 13.36
CA GLY A 163 -19.65 13.14 13.39
C GLY A 163 -19.50 11.63 13.22
N SER A 164 -20.29 11.02 12.33
CA SER A 164 -20.15 9.62 11.93
C SER A 164 -19.22 9.44 10.73
N GLU A 165 -18.80 8.20 10.50
CA GLU A 165 -18.04 7.72 9.35
C GLU A 165 -18.69 8.08 8.00
N ASP A 166 -20.03 8.10 7.92
CA ASP A 166 -20.79 8.46 6.72
C ASP A 166 -20.79 9.96 6.39
N ASN A 167 -20.23 10.80 7.27
CA ASN A 167 -20.17 12.23 7.03
C ASN A 167 -19.19 12.55 5.90
N GLN A 168 -19.70 13.08 4.79
CA GLN A 168 -18.90 13.47 3.61
C GLN A 168 -17.75 14.43 3.92
N ILE A 169 -17.81 15.20 5.01
CA ILE A 169 -16.72 16.09 5.43
C ILE A 169 -15.45 15.31 5.80
N ASN A 170 -15.57 14.06 6.26
CA ASN A 170 -14.44 13.19 6.55
C ASN A 170 -13.57 12.91 5.32
N VAL A 171 -14.07 13.20 4.11
CA VAL A 171 -13.28 13.16 2.87
C VAL A 171 -12.09 14.12 2.91
N LEU A 172 -12.19 15.24 3.64
CA LEU A 172 -11.10 16.22 3.78
C LEU A 172 -9.83 15.60 4.40
N PHE A 173 -9.95 14.61 5.29
CA PHE A 173 -8.79 13.91 5.86
C PHE A 173 -8.04 13.07 4.83
N PHE A 174 -8.72 12.51 3.82
CA PHE A 174 -8.02 11.87 2.70
C PHE A 174 -7.26 12.88 1.84
N GLY A 175 -7.75 14.12 1.75
CA GLY A 175 -7.02 15.24 1.16
C GLY A 175 -5.70 15.53 1.89
N VAL A 176 -5.70 15.47 3.23
CA VAL A 176 -4.46 15.62 4.04
C VAL A 176 -3.46 14.51 3.72
N ILE A 177 -3.92 13.26 3.66
CA ILE A 177 -3.08 12.11 3.28
C ILE A 177 -2.51 12.31 1.87
N LEU A 178 -3.31 12.78 0.92
CA LEU A 178 -2.88 13.05 -0.44
C LEU A 178 -1.78 14.11 -0.49
N ILE A 179 -1.93 15.21 0.27
CA ILE A 179 -0.90 16.26 0.38
C ILE A 179 0.42 15.69 0.91
N GLY A 180 0.36 14.88 1.98
CA GLY A 180 1.54 14.21 2.53
C GLY A 180 2.19 13.23 1.55
N PHE A 181 1.39 12.49 0.80
CA PHE A 181 1.86 11.57 -0.24
C PHE A 181 2.56 12.32 -1.38
N LEU A 182 1.93 13.37 -1.93
CA LEU A 182 2.51 14.20 -2.98
C LEU A 182 3.81 14.87 -2.51
N GLY A 183 3.83 15.39 -1.28
CA GLY A 183 5.04 15.95 -0.68
C GLY A 183 6.17 14.92 -0.54
N THR A 184 5.83 13.67 -0.21
CA THR A 184 6.78 12.54 -0.14
C THR A 184 7.37 12.23 -1.53
N VAL A 185 6.54 12.23 -2.58
CA VAL A 185 6.99 12.03 -3.97
C VAL A 185 7.89 13.18 -4.44
N ILE A 186 7.46 14.43 -4.24
CA ILE A 186 8.17 15.64 -4.66
C ILE A 186 9.52 15.76 -3.94
N SER A 187 9.56 15.46 -2.65
CA SER A 187 10.79 15.50 -1.84
C SER A 187 11.81 14.42 -2.24
N LYS A 188 11.40 13.41 -3.02
CA LYS A 188 12.23 12.25 -3.39
C LYS A 188 12.83 11.56 -2.14
N LEU A 189 12.07 11.54 -1.04
CA LEU A 189 12.47 10.99 0.26
C LEU A 189 13.69 11.70 0.91
N LYS A 190 14.09 12.89 0.45
CA LYS A 190 15.18 13.66 1.06
C LYS A 190 14.74 14.19 2.44
N PRO A 191 15.60 14.15 3.49
CA PRO A 191 15.20 14.53 4.85
C PRO A 191 14.61 15.95 4.94
N LEU A 192 15.30 16.96 4.39
CA LEU A 192 14.78 18.34 4.41
C LEU A 192 13.45 18.49 3.64
N GLY A 193 13.32 17.82 2.49
CA GLY A 193 12.08 17.84 1.71
C GLY A 193 10.92 17.15 2.42
N MET A 194 11.18 16.02 3.11
CA MET A 194 10.18 15.34 3.94
C MET A 194 9.73 16.21 5.11
N SER A 195 10.65 16.94 5.74
CA SER A 195 10.30 17.89 6.81
C SER A 195 9.31 18.94 6.31
N ASN A 196 9.59 19.59 5.17
CA ASN A 196 8.70 20.58 4.59
C ASN A 196 7.36 19.98 4.16
N ALA A 197 7.36 18.78 3.57
CA ALA A 197 6.14 18.07 3.21
C ALA A 197 5.22 17.87 4.42
N LEU A 198 5.77 17.41 5.54
CA LEU A 198 4.98 17.16 6.76
C LEU A 198 4.52 18.44 7.47
N ILE A 199 5.26 19.55 7.36
CA ILE A 199 4.76 20.85 7.82
C ILE A 199 3.54 21.27 7.01
N VAL A 200 3.59 21.12 5.68
CA VAL A 200 2.44 21.42 4.81
C VAL A 200 1.26 20.49 5.12
N THR A 201 1.51 19.20 5.35
CA THR A 201 0.49 18.24 5.80
C THR A 201 -0.11 18.64 7.15
N ALA A 202 0.71 19.09 8.10
CA ALA A 202 0.24 19.55 9.41
C ALA A 202 -0.65 20.79 9.31
N ILE A 203 -0.28 21.75 8.45
CA ILE A 203 -1.12 22.93 8.16
C ILE A 203 -2.44 22.49 7.52
N ALA A 204 -2.40 21.60 6.52
CA ALA A 204 -3.60 21.07 5.90
C ALA A 204 -4.52 20.38 6.92
N GLN A 205 -3.94 19.56 7.82
CA GLN A 205 -4.66 18.90 8.91
C GLN A 205 -5.36 19.93 9.82
N ALA A 206 -4.64 20.98 10.24
CA ALA A 206 -5.18 22.02 11.12
C ALA A 206 -6.35 22.82 10.51
N VAL A 207 -6.36 22.95 9.18
CA VAL A 207 -7.40 23.68 8.44
C VAL A 207 -8.71 22.88 8.32
N VAL A 208 -8.66 21.54 8.36
CA VAL A 208 -9.85 20.68 8.22
C VAL A 208 -11.01 21.05 9.17
N PRO A 209 -10.82 21.16 10.50
CA PRO A 209 -11.91 21.51 11.41
C PRO A 209 -12.44 22.93 11.14
N VAL A 210 -11.59 23.87 10.71
CA VAL A 210 -12.03 25.23 10.34
C VAL A 210 -12.97 25.19 9.14
N ILE A 211 -12.59 24.44 8.10
CA ILE A 211 -13.45 24.22 6.92
C ILE A 211 -14.76 23.54 7.33
N ALA A 212 -14.69 22.52 8.21
CA ALA A 212 -15.88 21.81 8.67
C ALA A 212 -16.86 22.72 9.43
N LEU A 213 -16.35 23.63 10.27
CA LEU A 213 -17.16 24.62 10.98
C LEU A 213 -17.84 25.60 10.02
N ILE A 214 -17.12 26.04 8.97
CA ILE A 214 -17.68 26.96 7.96
C ILE A 214 -18.80 26.29 7.15
N ILE A 215 -18.62 25.03 6.74
CA ILE A 215 -19.56 24.32 5.87
C ILE A 215 -20.84 23.94 6.62
N LYS A 216 -20.72 23.33 7.81
CA LYS A 216 -21.87 22.77 8.54
C LYS A 216 -22.47 23.70 9.58
N GLN A 217 -21.74 24.73 10.02
CA GLN A 217 -22.16 25.64 11.09
C GLN A 217 -22.78 24.91 12.30
N PRO A 218 -22.12 23.87 12.85
CA PRO A 218 -22.68 23.12 13.96
C PRO A 218 -22.72 23.98 15.24
N GLU A 219 -23.68 23.69 16.11
CA GLU A 219 -23.67 24.23 17.47
C GLU A 219 -22.39 23.78 18.20
N ILE A 220 -21.79 24.69 19.00
CA ILE A 220 -20.56 24.40 19.75
C ILE A 220 -20.89 23.45 20.90
N THR A 221 -20.73 22.16 20.63
CA THR A 221 -21.00 21.06 21.55
C THR A 221 -19.69 20.38 21.99
N ILE A 222 -19.78 19.46 22.95
CA ILE A 222 -18.64 18.62 23.39
C ILE A 222 -18.01 17.88 22.20
N GLY A 223 -18.80 17.46 21.22
CA GLY A 223 -18.29 16.82 20.00
C GLY A 223 -17.34 17.70 19.20
N VAL A 224 -17.59 19.01 19.13
CA VAL A 224 -16.69 19.96 18.43
C VAL A 224 -15.34 20.04 19.13
N PHE A 225 -15.31 20.05 20.46
CA PHE A 225 -14.06 20.04 21.22
C PHE A 225 -13.28 18.74 21.03
N GLN A 226 -13.95 17.59 20.97
CA GLN A 226 -13.30 16.30 20.69
C GLN A 226 -12.63 16.30 19.30
N VAL A 227 -13.31 16.83 18.28
CA VAL A 227 -12.74 16.99 16.93
C VAL A 227 -11.47 17.83 16.97
N ILE A 228 -11.48 18.95 17.68
CA ILE A 228 -10.32 19.84 17.80
C ILE A 228 -9.15 19.13 18.51
N ILE A 229 -9.42 18.42 19.61
CA ILE A 229 -8.39 17.69 20.36
C ILE A 229 -7.76 16.59 19.49
N ILE A 230 -8.58 15.76 18.83
CA ILE A 230 -8.11 14.71 17.93
C ILE A 230 -7.31 15.32 16.77
N ASN A 231 -7.78 16.43 16.21
CA ASN A 231 -7.08 17.11 15.13
C ASN A 231 -5.70 17.62 15.57
N MET A 232 -5.62 18.29 16.72
CA MET A 232 -4.37 18.80 17.27
C MET A 232 -3.39 17.68 17.63
N PHE A 233 -3.89 16.52 18.07
CA PHE A 233 -3.07 15.33 18.25
C PHE A 233 -2.39 14.90 16.96
N PHE A 234 -3.12 14.79 15.84
CA PHE A 234 -2.54 14.46 14.54
C PHE A 234 -1.56 15.53 14.03
N VAL A 235 -1.89 16.82 14.18
CA VAL A 235 -0.98 17.94 13.85
C VAL A 235 0.35 17.80 14.58
N THR A 236 0.31 17.49 15.88
CA THR A 236 1.50 17.32 16.71
C THR A 236 2.37 16.15 16.23
N LEU A 237 1.75 15.03 15.84
CA LEU A 237 2.48 13.89 15.30
C LEU A 237 3.19 14.22 13.97
N TRP A 238 2.50 14.93 13.06
CA TRP A 238 3.10 15.40 11.81
C TRP A 238 4.29 16.31 12.04
N LEU A 239 4.15 17.30 12.93
CA LEU A 239 5.23 18.23 13.27
C LEU A 239 6.40 17.53 13.96
N THR A 240 6.13 16.56 14.84
CA THR A 240 7.16 15.75 15.49
C THR A 240 8.00 15.00 14.47
N ALA A 241 7.35 14.32 13.51
CA ALA A 241 8.05 13.67 12.42
C ALA A 241 8.83 14.68 11.55
N ALA A 242 8.25 15.85 11.26
CA ALA A 242 8.92 16.90 10.49
C ALA A 242 10.22 17.38 11.16
N ILE A 243 10.20 17.61 12.47
CA ILE A 243 11.37 17.99 13.26
C ILE A 243 12.44 16.90 13.20
N LEU A 244 12.06 15.63 13.34
CA LEU A 244 13.00 14.52 13.28
C LEU A 244 13.63 14.36 11.90
N PHE A 245 12.88 14.56 10.81
CA PHE A 245 13.45 14.58 9.47
C PHE A 245 14.46 15.72 9.27
N ARG A 246 14.20 16.90 9.83
CA ARG A 246 15.16 18.02 9.80
C ARG A 246 16.43 17.72 10.59
N ARG A 247 16.30 17.09 11.76
CA ARG A 247 17.45 16.62 12.57
C ARG A 247 18.25 15.54 11.84
N ALA A 248 17.58 14.65 11.11
CA ALA A 248 18.24 13.61 10.33
C ALA A 248 19.11 14.19 9.19
N ASP A 249 18.74 15.33 8.63
CA ASP A 249 19.54 16.07 7.65
C ASP A 249 20.80 16.68 8.28
N SER A 250 20.63 17.32 9.43
CA SER A 250 21.72 17.99 10.16
C SER A 250 22.80 17.00 10.61
N ASN A 251 22.40 15.82 11.11
CA ASN A 251 23.32 14.77 11.51
C ASN A 251 24.13 14.21 10.33
N LYS A 252 23.56 14.15 9.12
CA LYS A 252 24.27 13.70 7.91
C LYS A 252 25.42 14.66 7.56
N ASN A 253 25.18 15.96 7.68
CA ASN A 253 26.18 17.00 7.37
C ASN A 253 27.31 17.04 8.40
N LEU A 254 27.04 16.67 9.66
CA LEU A 254 28.06 16.56 10.71
C LEU A 254 29.01 15.38 10.47
N THR A 255 28.49 14.20 10.12
CA THR A 255 29.31 13.02 9.82
C THR A 255 30.23 13.18 8.60
N LEU A 256 29.84 14.00 7.61
CA LEU A 256 30.66 14.29 6.43
C LEU A 256 31.75 15.32 6.69
N LYS A 257 31.67 16.10 7.77
CA LYS A 257 32.69 17.09 8.15
C LYS A 257 33.78 16.53 9.06
N THR A 258 33.55 15.35 9.65
CA THR A 258 34.47 14.67 10.58
C THR A 258 35.33 13.58 9.91
N ILE A 259 35.25 13.46 8.58
CA ILE A 259 36.06 12.57 7.74
C ILE A 259 36.87 13.46 6.81
#